data_AF-A0AAV2GXG5-F1
#
_entry.id   AF-A0AAV2GXG5-F1
#
_cell.length_a   1.000
_cell.length_b   1.000
_cell.length_c   1.000
_cell.angle_alpha   90.00
_cell.angle_beta   90.00
_cell.angle_gamma   90.00
#
_symmetry.space_group_name_H-M   'P 1'
#
loop_
_entity.id
_entity.type
_entity.pdbx_description
1 polymer ?
#
loop_
_entity_poly.entity_id
_entity_poly.type
_entity_poly.pdbx_seq_one_letter_code
_entity_poly.pdbx_strand_id
1 'polypeptide(L)'
;QVERSVTLIKSNINAAREFYCHLPEFLSLDEIVKYMVVLCRYVLEGSRQLQSGNNQSIQSSEENGGRNNSSSGNDSVEQQPGNGAASSRRTRKQRRTSKDASVPRAEEHDEDDNEGEQKENDGSTTDDFCGIVEALYLMMTAVLKQLSLPENRQMKEGLSKKLSIMVRELMAVSQDPNLDTALVALAGHLPAKALPLVSQNLLKSLKRGSRTGQVMDTTVIKSLILWGKADSLLEMVKESFEKALSRNQGQDPKPLGGSAKKQSRKKKTVGFTTEPEDVIDVNLAIDIVVKSIEPAENRRILLTKHKVSLMSLVQAISPVMQHIRDFLTSNISADKSVCDSSLWVKLFTLYLRLSAFICTQIGNVQGEAGEEHVCTEDPEGNAVHAEAKRAVHTAIGWITSSVVPVLSKTASQNTVKFELSVQLVEVTVKLCRNLLSTGMYDEALLDEMAQLCSNILACPSSHLLLNSSLACVYQFTQLRRPDQAEAAASKSHFDELVYNCVSKFMEMLIKRVQSDETLGKSEKDDAEANSVSQLILKVNPGLHNIITELTSPRKPVALAEKMLTSVLNCIVSETTWSCKKNGFSKEGELPPLTTTLMALINKKKLSMKK
;
A
#
# COMPACT_ATOMS: atom_id res chain seq x y z
N GLN A 1 -24.76 -12.34 -28.59
CA GLN A 1 -24.35 -11.47 -27.46
C GLN A 1 -22.93 -11.77 -27.01
N VAL A 2 -22.60 -13.01 -26.64
CA VAL A 2 -21.23 -13.42 -26.26
C VAL A 2 -20.21 -13.08 -27.35
N GLU A 3 -20.50 -13.39 -28.61
CA GLU A 3 -19.63 -13.06 -29.74
C GLU A 3 -19.34 -11.56 -29.82
N ARG A 4 -20.35 -10.69 -29.65
CA ARG A 4 -20.15 -9.23 -29.61
C ARG A 4 -19.25 -8.80 -28.44
N SER A 5 -19.33 -9.47 -27.29
CA SER A 5 -18.42 -9.26 -26.16
C SER A 5 -16.98 -9.60 -26.53
N VAL A 6 -16.78 -10.79 -27.11
CA VAL A 6 -15.47 -11.27 -27.54
C VAL A 6 -14.89 -10.33 -28.60
N THR A 7 -15.68 -9.93 -29.60
CA THR A 7 -15.27 -8.96 -30.63
C THR A 7 -14.90 -7.61 -30.01
N LEU A 8 -15.67 -7.11 -29.04
CA LEU A 8 -15.34 -5.85 -28.35
C LEU A 8 -14.03 -5.96 -27.58
N ILE A 9 -13.81 -7.06 -26.84
CA ILE A 9 -12.59 -7.33 -26.10
C ILE A 9 -11.38 -7.44 -27.05
N LYS A 10 -11.50 -8.20 -28.14
CA LYS A 10 -10.45 -8.39 -29.15
C LYS A 10 -10.12 -7.09 -29.89
N SER A 11 -11.13 -6.29 -30.23
CA SER A 11 -10.93 -5.06 -31.00
C SER A 11 -10.38 -3.90 -30.16
N ASN A 12 -10.85 -3.73 -28.93
CA ASN A 12 -10.38 -2.67 -28.04
C ASN A 12 -10.67 -2.98 -26.57
N ILE A 13 -9.66 -3.51 -25.88
CA ILE A 13 -9.75 -3.87 -24.46
C ILE A 13 -10.11 -2.68 -23.56
N ASN A 14 -9.62 -1.47 -23.86
CA ASN A 14 -9.90 -0.28 -23.04
C ASN A 14 -11.36 0.16 -23.18
N ALA A 15 -11.88 0.15 -24.41
CA ALA A 15 -13.29 0.42 -24.65
C ALA A 15 -14.20 -0.65 -24.02
N ALA A 16 -13.78 -1.93 -24.05
CA ALA A 16 -14.49 -3.00 -23.36
C ALA A 16 -14.55 -2.76 -21.84
N ARG A 17 -13.43 -2.36 -21.21
CA ARG A 17 -13.38 -2.06 -19.78
C ARG A 17 -14.31 -0.90 -19.40
N GLU A 18 -14.28 0.19 -20.16
CA GLU A 18 -15.18 1.33 -19.94
C GLU A 18 -16.65 0.93 -20.11
N PHE A 19 -16.97 0.18 -21.17
CA PHE A 19 -18.31 -0.34 -21.42
C PHE A 19 -18.85 -1.19 -20.24
N TYR A 20 -18.05 -2.14 -19.74
CA TYR A 20 -18.49 -3.02 -18.64
C TYR A 20 -18.56 -2.31 -17.27
N CYS A 21 -17.78 -1.25 -17.06
CA CYS A 21 -17.88 -0.39 -15.88
C CYS A 21 -19.21 0.38 -15.84
N HIS A 22 -19.65 0.90 -16.99
CA HIS A 22 -20.86 1.73 -17.10
C HIS A 22 -22.13 0.94 -17.44
N LEU A 23 -22.03 -0.39 -17.60
CA LEU A 23 -23.17 -1.25 -17.92
C LEU A 23 -24.39 -1.08 -16.97
N PRO A 24 -24.22 -0.85 -15.64
CA PRO A 24 -25.34 -0.59 -14.74
C PRO A 24 -26.14 0.69 -15.00
N GLU A 25 -25.64 1.60 -15.84
CA GLU A 25 -26.37 2.81 -16.24
C GLU A 25 -27.40 2.50 -17.35
N PHE A 26 -27.23 1.38 -18.06
CA PHE A 26 -28.03 1.05 -19.25
C PHE A 26 -28.87 -0.21 -19.09
N LEU A 27 -28.55 -1.08 -18.13
CA LEU A 27 -29.25 -2.36 -17.90
C LEU A 27 -29.70 -2.48 -16.45
N SER A 28 -30.82 -3.18 -16.25
CA SER A 28 -31.27 -3.55 -14.92
C SER A 28 -30.33 -4.57 -14.27
N LEU A 29 -30.33 -4.63 -12.93
CA LEU A 29 -29.53 -5.59 -12.18
C LEU A 29 -29.76 -7.05 -12.62
N ASP A 30 -31.02 -7.42 -12.87
CA ASP A 30 -31.39 -8.77 -13.31
C ASP A 30 -30.81 -9.10 -14.70
N GLU A 31 -30.85 -8.15 -15.63
CA GLU A 31 -30.27 -8.31 -16.97
C GLU A 31 -28.75 -8.46 -16.90
N ILE A 32 -28.08 -7.67 -16.06
CA ILE A 32 -26.63 -7.77 -15.87
C ILE A 32 -26.26 -9.13 -15.28
N VAL A 33 -26.98 -9.59 -14.26
CA VAL A 33 -26.71 -10.91 -13.66
C VAL A 33 -26.97 -12.03 -14.67
N LYS A 34 -28.05 -11.98 -15.44
CA LYS A 34 -28.30 -12.93 -16.53
C LYS A 34 -27.16 -12.95 -17.54
N TYR A 35 -26.68 -11.77 -17.93
CA TYR A 35 -25.59 -11.62 -18.88
C TYR A 35 -24.26 -12.16 -18.33
N MET A 36 -23.92 -11.87 -17.07
CA MET A 36 -22.76 -12.47 -16.39
C MET A 36 -22.85 -14.00 -16.36
N VAL A 37 -24.04 -14.57 -16.11
CA VAL A 37 -24.24 -16.03 -16.11
C VAL A 37 -24.03 -16.63 -17.50
N VAL A 38 -24.42 -15.93 -18.57
CA VAL A 38 -24.19 -16.37 -19.95
C VAL A 38 -22.68 -16.41 -20.26
N LEU A 39 -21.93 -15.35 -19.89
CA LEU A 39 -20.47 -15.33 -20.05
C LEU A 39 -19.79 -16.43 -19.23
N CYS A 40 -20.22 -16.67 -17.99
CA CYS A 40 -19.70 -17.77 -17.17
C CYS A 40 -19.86 -19.13 -17.85
N ARG A 41 -21.01 -19.38 -18.50
CA ARG A 41 -21.26 -20.64 -19.22
C ARG A 41 -20.35 -20.77 -20.42
N TYR A 42 -20.17 -19.71 -21.20
CA TYR A 42 -19.28 -19.71 -22.36
C TYR A 42 -17.84 -20.07 -21.95
N VAL A 43 -17.32 -19.39 -20.91
CA VAL A 43 -15.98 -19.64 -20.39
C VAL A 43 -15.81 -21.07 -19.87
N LEU A 44 -16.81 -21.59 -19.13
CA LEU A 44 -16.78 -22.96 -18.63
C LEU A 44 -16.75 -23.98 -19.78
N GLU A 45 -17.58 -23.81 -20.79
CA GLU A 45 -17.66 -24.70 -21.94
C GLU A 45 -16.34 -24.69 -22.73
N GLY A 46 -15.79 -23.49 -23.01
CA GLY A 46 -14.50 -23.35 -23.66
C GLY A 46 -13.35 -23.99 -22.86
N SER A 47 -13.35 -23.86 -21.53
CA SER A 47 -12.32 -24.50 -20.69
C SER A 47 -12.35 -26.03 -20.77
N ARG A 48 -13.54 -26.63 -20.89
CA ARG A 48 -13.71 -28.09 -21.01
C ARG A 48 -13.26 -28.58 -22.38
N GLN A 49 -13.51 -27.79 -23.42
CA GLN A 49 -13.01 -28.09 -24.76
C GLN A 49 -11.48 -28.10 -24.78
N LEU A 50 -10.82 -27.11 -24.17
CA LEU A 50 -9.36 -27.10 -24.02
C LEU A 50 -8.82 -28.33 -23.29
N GLN A 51 -9.47 -28.74 -22.18
CA GLN A 51 -9.07 -29.96 -21.46
C GLN A 51 -9.22 -31.22 -22.33
N SER A 52 -10.31 -31.34 -23.10
CA SER A 52 -10.55 -32.50 -23.95
C SER A 52 -9.56 -32.61 -25.11
N GLY A 53 -9.20 -31.47 -25.74
CA GLY A 53 -8.20 -31.42 -26.80
C GLY A 53 -6.81 -31.84 -26.32
N ASN A 54 -6.43 -31.43 -25.09
CA ASN A 54 -5.13 -31.76 -24.53
C ASN A 54 -4.99 -33.25 -24.14
N ASN A 55 -6.10 -33.93 -23.82
CA ASN A 55 -6.09 -35.37 -23.54
C ASN A 55 -6.03 -36.23 -24.80
N GLN A 56 -6.59 -35.76 -25.93
CA GLN A 56 -6.56 -36.49 -27.20
C GLN A 56 -5.18 -36.44 -27.91
N SER A 57 -4.40 -35.37 -27.71
CA SER A 57 -3.02 -35.27 -28.24
C SER A 57 -2.04 -36.21 -27.54
N ILE A 58 -2.30 -36.53 -26.25
CA ILE A 58 -1.46 -37.46 -25.47
C ILE A 58 -1.76 -38.91 -25.85
N GLN A 59 -3.02 -39.28 -26.09
CA GLN A 59 -3.38 -40.65 -26.50
C GLN A 59 -2.92 -41.01 -27.92
N SER A 60 -2.90 -40.05 -28.85
CA SER A 60 -2.41 -40.29 -30.22
C SER A 60 -0.89 -40.45 -30.32
N SER A 61 -0.15 -40.10 -29.28
CA SER A 61 1.32 -40.25 -29.23
C SER A 61 1.76 -41.63 -28.69
N GLU A 62 0.92 -42.35 -27.96
CA GLU A 62 1.24 -43.69 -27.42
C GLU A 62 0.84 -44.85 -28.35
N GLU A 63 -0.05 -44.65 -29.33
CA GLU A 63 -0.49 -45.72 -30.24
C GLU A 63 0.42 -45.95 -31.47
N ASN A 64 1.50 -45.18 -31.64
CA ASN A 64 2.40 -45.32 -32.81
C ASN A 64 3.75 -45.98 -32.51
N GLY A 65 3.91 -46.61 -31.34
CA GLY A 65 5.13 -47.31 -30.94
C GLY A 65 4.92 -48.80 -30.67
N GLY A 66 4.90 -49.64 -31.72
CA GLY A 66 5.25 -51.05 -31.54
C GLY A 66 4.50 -52.07 -32.38
N ARG A 67 4.99 -52.33 -33.59
CA ARG A 67 4.84 -53.63 -34.26
C ARG A 67 6.21 -54.09 -34.74
N ASN A 68 6.77 -55.13 -34.10
CA ASN A 68 7.54 -56.18 -34.76
C ASN A 68 7.80 -57.40 -33.85
N ASN A 69 7.18 -58.51 -34.25
CA ASN A 69 7.66 -59.90 -34.35
C ASN A 69 8.44 -60.61 -33.21
N SER A 70 7.81 -61.72 -32.76
CA SER A 70 8.19 -63.13 -33.01
C SER A 70 8.53 -64.05 -31.82
N SER A 71 7.69 -65.09 -31.73
CA SER A 71 7.93 -66.53 -31.55
C SER A 71 8.46 -67.15 -30.23
N SER A 72 7.69 -68.17 -29.82
CA SER A 72 8.08 -69.52 -29.35
C SER A 72 8.61 -69.73 -27.93
N GLY A 73 7.97 -70.68 -27.23
CA GLY A 73 8.60 -71.56 -26.25
C GLY A 73 7.72 -71.94 -25.05
N ASN A 74 7.37 -73.22 -24.95
CA ASN A 74 6.85 -73.95 -23.76
C ASN A 74 7.71 -73.65 -22.49
N ASP A 75 7.32 -73.86 -21.24
CA ASP A 75 6.76 -75.08 -20.64
C ASP A 75 6.28 -74.84 -19.18
N SER A 76 5.72 -75.91 -18.62
CA SER A 76 4.80 -76.08 -17.49
C SER A 76 5.33 -75.92 -16.04
N VAL A 77 4.40 -76.10 -15.07
CA VAL A 77 4.50 -76.48 -13.63
C VAL A 77 4.23 -75.31 -12.63
N GLU A 78 3.02 -75.14 -12.09
CA GLU A 78 2.34 -75.80 -10.95
C GLU A 78 2.75 -75.26 -9.55
N GLN A 79 1.85 -74.53 -8.86
CA GLN A 79 1.24 -74.87 -7.55
C GLN A 79 0.47 -73.69 -6.90
N GLN A 80 -0.71 -74.06 -6.38
CA GLN A 80 -1.79 -73.36 -5.66
C GLN A 80 -1.44 -72.92 -4.20
N PRO A 81 -2.41 -72.49 -3.33
CA PRO A 81 -3.49 -71.49 -3.48
C PRO A 81 -3.64 -70.56 -2.23
N GLY A 82 -4.60 -69.62 -2.25
CA GLY A 82 -5.21 -69.14 -1.01
C GLY A 82 -6.05 -67.86 -1.08
N ASN A 83 -7.38 -68.03 -1.01
CA ASN A 83 -8.42 -67.19 -0.37
C ASN A 83 -8.46 -65.66 -0.66
N GLY A 84 -9.58 -64.99 -0.93
CA GLY A 84 -11.00 -65.28 -0.76
C GLY A 84 -11.75 -63.97 -0.43
N ALA A 85 -13.01 -63.86 -0.87
CA ALA A 85 -14.04 -62.84 -0.54
C ALA A 85 -13.94 -61.46 -1.25
N ALA A 86 -14.80 -61.17 -2.26
CA ALA A 86 -16.24 -60.81 -2.23
C ALA A 86 -16.43 -59.28 -2.05
N SER A 87 -16.92 -58.53 -3.05
CA SER A 87 -18.34 -58.18 -3.33
C SER A 87 -18.34 -56.66 -3.57
N SER A 88 -19.13 -55.96 -4.39
CA SER A 88 -20.37 -56.27 -5.08
C SER A 88 -20.53 -55.30 -6.26
N ARG A 89 -20.94 -55.85 -7.40
CA ARG A 89 -21.26 -55.18 -8.66
C ARG A 89 -22.74 -54.76 -8.60
N ARG A 90 -23.08 -53.48 -8.77
CA ARG A 90 -24.49 -53.04 -8.93
C ARG A 90 -24.81 -52.69 -10.37
N THR A 91 -25.81 -53.38 -10.87
CA THR A 91 -26.34 -53.41 -12.23
C THR A 91 -27.34 -52.29 -12.51
N ARG A 92 -27.19 -51.76 -13.72
CA ARG A 92 -28.10 -51.02 -14.60
C ARG A 92 -29.56 -51.50 -14.47
N LYS A 93 -30.50 -50.56 -14.28
CA LYS A 93 -31.95 -50.80 -14.35
C LYS A 93 -32.57 -49.92 -15.44
N GLN A 94 -32.86 -50.54 -16.59
CA GLN A 94 -33.78 -50.03 -17.59
C GLN A 94 -35.23 -50.23 -17.08
N ARG A 95 -36.11 -49.27 -17.36
CA ARG A 95 -37.56 -49.47 -17.24
C ARG A 95 -38.23 -48.80 -18.43
N ARG A 96 -38.78 -49.62 -19.33
CA ARG A 96 -39.81 -49.30 -20.32
C ARG A 96 -41.17 -49.66 -19.72
N THR A 97 -42.17 -48.82 -19.89
CA THR A 97 -43.59 -49.22 -20.05
C THR A 97 -44.34 -48.12 -20.80
N SER A 98 -44.95 -48.54 -21.91
CA SER A 98 -45.88 -47.89 -22.83
C SER A 98 -47.30 -47.72 -22.25
N LYS A 99 -48.10 -46.73 -22.73
CA LYS A 99 -49.34 -46.94 -23.54
C LYS A 99 -50.09 -45.64 -23.91
N ASP A 100 -50.39 -45.55 -25.21
CA ASP A 100 -51.45 -44.89 -26.00
C ASP A 100 -52.45 -43.86 -25.42
N ALA A 101 -52.61 -42.75 -26.15
CA ALA A 101 -53.88 -42.36 -26.80
C ALA A 101 -53.64 -41.36 -27.97
N SER A 102 -54.16 -41.72 -29.15
CA SER A 102 -54.27 -41.05 -30.45
C SER A 102 -55.21 -39.81 -30.45
N VAL A 103 -55.34 -38.87 -31.41
CA VAL A 103 -55.30 -38.76 -32.90
C VAL A 103 -55.28 -37.20 -33.28
N PRO A 104 -55.34 -36.70 -34.55
CA PRO A 104 -54.26 -36.30 -35.49
C PRO A 104 -54.29 -34.81 -36.00
N ARG A 105 -53.48 -34.55 -37.05
CA ARG A 105 -53.57 -33.52 -38.15
C ARG A 105 -52.57 -32.35 -38.00
N ALA A 106 -51.80 -31.88 -38.99
CA ALA A 106 -51.81 -31.98 -40.44
C ALA A 106 -50.37 -32.02 -41.02
N GLU A 107 -50.28 -32.44 -42.28
CA GLU A 107 -49.11 -32.56 -43.16
C GLU A 107 -48.53 -31.21 -43.60
N GLU A 108 -47.23 -31.17 -43.93
CA GLU A 108 -46.57 -30.56 -45.12
C GLU A 108 -45.03 -30.58 -44.87
N HIS A 109 -44.24 -31.33 -45.69
CA HIS A 109 -43.34 -30.81 -46.77
C HIS A 109 -42.44 -29.66 -46.26
N ASP A 110 -41.10 -29.73 -46.24
CA ASP A 110 -40.20 -29.97 -47.37
C ASP A 110 -38.74 -30.20 -46.95
N GLU A 111 -38.05 -30.91 -47.84
CA GLU A 111 -36.67 -30.77 -48.34
C GLU A 111 -35.45 -30.89 -47.40
N ASP A 112 -34.72 -31.99 -47.67
CA ASP A 112 -33.28 -32.14 -47.52
C ASP A 112 -32.53 -30.93 -48.09
N ASP A 113 -31.73 -30.25 -47.27
CA ASP A 113 -30.52 -29.60 -47.75
C ASP A 113 -29.37 -29.84 -46.78
N ASN A 114 -28.50 -30.74 -47.25
CA ASN A 114 -27.22 -31.12 -46.68
C ASN A 114 -26.18 -30.08 -47.14
N GLU A 115 -26.08 -28.97 -46.42
CA GLU A 115 -24.91 -28.10 -46.50
C GLU A 115 -24.01 -28.33 -45.28
N GLY A 116 -22.84 -28.90 -45.57
CA GLY A 116 -21.77 -29.06 -44.62
C GLY A 116 -21.29 -27.70 -44.12
N GLU A 117 -21.76 -27.31 -42.95
CA GLU A 117 -21.07 -26.32 -42.12
C GLU A 117 -19.70 -26.90 -41.75
N GLN A 118 -18.68 -26.47 -42.49
CA GLN A 118 -17.33 -26.41 -42.00
C GLN A 118 -17.36 -25.66 -40.67
N LYS A 119 -17.31 -26.40 -39.57
CA LYS A 119 -16.94 -25.87 -38.27
C LYS A 119 -15.53 -25.30 -38.41
N GLU A 120 -15.44 -24.02 -38.74
CA GLU A 120 -14.28 -23.23 -38.37
C GLU A 120 -14.12 -23.41 -36.87
N ASN A 121 -13.07 -24.13 -36.53
CA ASN A 121 -12.58 -24.27 -35.19
C ASN A 121 -11.99 -22.90 -34.80
N ASP A 122 -12.87 -21.91 -34.55
CA ASP A 122 -12.52 -20.62 -33.96
C ASP A 122 -12.13 -20.91 -32.51
N GLY A 123 -10.88 -21.37 -32.36
CA GLY A 123 -10.33 -21.80 -31.09
C GLY A 123 -10.36 -20.60 -30.14
N SER A 124 -11.27 -20.65 -29.16
CA SER A 124 -11.30 -19.68 -28.06
C SER A 124 -9.90 -19.63 -27.45
N THR A 125 -9.22 -18.50 -27.61
CA THR A 125 -7.86 -18.33 -27.12
C THR A 125 -7.89 -18.08 -25.61
N THR A 126 -6.81 -18.39 -24.90
CA THR A 126 -6.67 -18.05 -23.47
C THR A 126 -6.87 -16.55 -23.22
N ASP A 127 -6.49 -15.72 -24.18
CA ASP A 127 -6.65 -14.27 -24.16
C ASP A 127 -8.14 -13.86 -24.13
N ASP A 128 -9.00 -14.60 -24.83
CA ASP A 128 -10.45 -14.38 -24.82
C ASP A 128 -11.03 -14.63 -23.44
N PHE A 129 -10.55 -15.67 -22.73
CA PHE A 129 -10.97 -15.93 -21.37
C PHE A 129 -10.49 -14.86 -20.41
N CYS A 130 -9.26 -14.36 -20.55
CA CYS A 130 -8.74 -13.27 -19.71
C CYS A 130 -9.64 -12.04 -19.82
N GLY A 131 -9.93 -11.58 -21.03
CA GLY A 131 -10.80 -10.41 -21.23
C GLY A 131 -12.24 -10.61 -20.73
N ILE A 132 -12.80 -11.82 -20.86
CA ILE A 132 -14.14 -12.12 -20.31
C ILE A 132 -14.13 -12.16 -18.78
N VAL A 133 -13.09 -12.72 -18.16
CA VAL A 133 -12.95 -12.74 -16.70
C VAL A 133 -12.79 -11.31 -16.17
N GLU A 134 -12.03 -10.45 -16.85
CA GLU A 134 -11.96 -9.01 -16.54
C GLU A 134 -13.34 -8.34 -16.64
N ALA A 135 -14.09 -8.60 -17.72
CA ALA A 135 -15.44 -8.08 -17.89
C ALA A 135 -16.37 -8.51 -16.74
N LEU A 136 -16.31 -9.80 -16.34
CA LEU A 136 -17.04 -10.33 -15.19
C LEU A 136 -16.65 -9.65 -13.89
N TYR A 137 -15.35 -9.41 -13.67
CA TYR A 137 -14.86 -8.66 -12.51
C TYR A 137 -15.42 -7.23 -12.48
N LEU A 138 -15.31 -6.48 -13.58
CA LEU A 138 -15.79 -5.10 -13.65
C LEU A 138 -17.29 -4.99 -13.42
N MET A 139 -18.09 -5.86 -14.08
CA MET A 139 -19.53 -5.91 -13.84
C MET A 139 -19.84 -6.24 -12.37
N MET A 140 -19.17 -7.24 -11.79
CA MET A 140 -19.36 -7.61 -10.39
C MET A 140 -19.06 -6.45 -9.44
N THR A 141 -17.96 -5.72 -9.65
CA THR A 141 -17.60 -4.55 -8.84
C THR A 141 -18.63 -3.43 -9.01
N ALA A 142 -19.11 -3.18 -10.22
CA ALA A 142 -20.08 -2.13 -10.52
C ALA A 142 -21.45 -2.39 -9.87
N VAL A 143 -21.91 -3.64 -9.84
CA VAL A 143 -23.21 -4.00 -9.22
C VAL A 143 -23.11 -4.42 -7.74
N LEU A 144 -21.92 -4.46 -7.14
CA LEU A 144 -21.68 -5.04 -5.81
C LEU A 144 -22.54 -4.41 -4.71
N LYS A 145 -22.75 -3.09 -4.76
CA LYS A 145 -23.59 -2.36 -3.79
C LYS A 145 -25.05 -2.80 -3.89
N GLN A 146 -25.60 -2.87 -5.11
CA GLN A 146 -26.98 -3.29 -5.35
C GLN A 146 -27.20 -4.77 -4.99
N LEU A 147 -26.24 -5.64 -5.31
CA LEU A 147 -26.25 -7.05 -4.91
C LEU A 147 -26.19 -7.27 -3.39
N SER A 148 -25.66 -6.29 -2.64
CA SER A 148 -25.52 -6.39 -1.19
C SER A 148 -26.79 -6.00 -0.42
N LEU A 149 -27.82 -5.48 -1.12
CA LEU A 149 -29.14 -5.26 -0.54
C LEU A 149 -29.83 -6.59 -0.18
N PRO A 150 -30.59 -6.66 0.93
CA PRO A 150 -31.20 -7.89 1.41
C PRO A 150 -32.18 -8.52 0.41
N GLU A 151 -32.87 -7.70 -0.38
CA GLU A 151 -33.83 -8.12 -1.42
C GLU A 151 -33.15 -8.95 -2.52
N ASN A 152 -31.88 -8.66 -2.83
CA ASN A 152 -31.12 -9.29 -3.92
C ASN A 152 -30.30 -10.49 -3.46
N ARG A 153 -30.51 -10.98 -2.22
CA ARG A 153 -29.69 -12.05 -1.62
C ARG A 153 -29.67 -13.33 -2.44
N GLN A 154 -30.83 -13.78 -2.93
CA GLN A 154 -30.91 -15.00 -3.74
C GLN A 154 -30.14 -14.88 -5.06
N MET A 155 -30.24 -13.71 -5.71
CA MET A 155 -29.53 -13.41 -6.95
C MET A 155 -28.01 -13.40 -6.72
N LYS A 156 -27.55 -12.75 -5.64
CA LYS A 156 -26.14 -12.74 -5.22
C LYS A 156 -25.61 -14.14 -4.92
N GLU A 157 -26.35 -14.96 -4.17
CA GLU A 157 -25.95 -16.32 -3.82
C GLU A 157 -25.87 -17.21 -5.07
N GLY A 158 -26.86 -17.11 -5.98
CA GLY A 158 -26.89 -17.85 -7.25
C GLY A 158 -25.74 -17.49 -8.19
N LEU A 159 -25.46 -16.20 -8.35
CA LEU A 159 -24.33 -15.70 -9.14
C LEU A 159 -22.99 -16.13 -8.53
N SER A 160 -22.82 -15.94 -7.21
CA SER A 160 -21.60 -16.31 -6.49
C SER A 160 -21.28 -17.80 -6.63
N LYS A 161 -22.29 -18.67 -6.59
CA LYS A 161 -22.11 -20.12 -6.78
C LYS A 161 -21.59 -20.45 -8.18
N LYS A 162 -22.13 -19.81 -9.22
CA LYS A 162 -21.70 -20.02 -10.61
C LYS A 162 -20.29 -19.51 -10.86
N LEU A 163 -19.99 -18.29 -10.40
CA LEU A 163 -18.65 -17.71 -10.50
C LEU A 163 -17.62 -18.56 -9.73
N SER A 164 -17.97 -19.08 -8.55
CA SER A 164 -17.07 -19.96 -7.79
C SER A 164 -16.74 -21.27 -8.52
N ILE A 165 -17.68 -21.83 -9.28
CA ILE A 165 -17.41 -23.02 -10.10
C ILE A 165 -16.47 -22.64 -11.25
N MET A 166 -16.78 -21.57 -11.97
CA MET A 166 -15.97 -21.05 -13.07
C MET A 166 -14.52 -20.76 -12.64
N VAL A 167 -14.34 -20.03 -11.54
CA VAL A 167 -13.00 -19.71 -11.03
C VAL A 167 -12.20 -20.97 -10.69
N ARG A 168 -12.82 -21.98 -10.06
CA ARG A 168 -12.12 -23.23 -9.74
C ARG A 168 -11.73 -24.03 -10.97
N GLU A 169 -12.65 -24.16 -11.94
CA GLU A 169 -12.37 -24.90 -13.18
C GLU A 169 -11.27 -24.20 -13.98
N LEU A 170 -11.34 -22.87 -14.14
CA LEU A 170 -10.31 -22.13 -14.87
C LEU A 170 -8.95 -22.12 -14.15
N MET A 171 -8.89 -21.87 -12.84
CA MET A 171 -7.63 -21.90 -12.09
C MET A 171 -6.95 -23.28 -12.14
N ALA A 172 -7.69 -24.36 -12.38
CA ALA A 172 -7.12 -25.70 -12.51
C ALA A 172 -6.46 -25.96 -13.87
N VAL A 173 -6.79 -25.16 -14.90
CA VAL A 173 -6.32 -25.35 -16.29
C VAL A 173 -5.41 -24.21 -16.75
N SER A 174 -5.54 -23.04 -16.13
CA SER A 174 -4.80 -21.84 -16.49
C SER A 174 -3.29 -22.07 -16.41
N GLN A 175 -2.60 -21.64 -17.46
CA GLN A 175 -1.14 -21.52 -17.51
C GLN A 175 -0.71 -20.07 -17.76
N ASP A 176 -1.69 -19.16 -17.92
CA ASP A 176 -1.46 -17.75 -18.24
C ASP A 176 -1.51 -16.91 -16.95
N PRO A 177 -0.42 -16.19 -16.59
CA PRO A 177 -0.39 -15.33 -15.42
C PRO A 177 -1.40 -14.19 -15.47
N ASN A 178 -1.78 -13.70 -16.67
CA ASN A 178 -2.78 -12.63 -16.79
C ASN A 178 -4.17 -13.13 -16.43
N LEU A 179 -4.55 -14.29 -16.97
CA LEU A 179 -5.78 -14.99 -16.59
C LEU A 179 -5.81 -15.31 -15.09
N ASP A 180 -4.72 -15.80 -14.51
CA ASP A 180 -4.62 -16.06 -13.06
C ASP A 180 -4.85 -14.79 -12.23
N THR A 181 -4.27 -13.67 -12.66
CA THR A 181 -4.45 -12.37 -12.01
C THR A 181 -5.91 -11.92 -12.05
N ALA A 182 -6.55 -11.99 -13.23
CA ALA A 182 -7.96 -11.66 -13.40
C ALA A 182 -8.87 -12.58 -12.58
N LEU A 183 -8.55 -13.89 -12.53
CA LEU A 183 -9.25 -14.86 -11.71
C LEU A 183 -9.10 -14.57 -10.22
N VAL A 184 -7.91 -14.20 -9.74
CA VAL A 184 -7.70 -13.80 -8.34
C VAL A 184 -8.48 -12.52 -8.00
N ALA A 185 -8.53 -11.54 -8.90
CA ALA A 185 -9.32 -10.32 -8.73
C ALA A 185 -10.81 -10.64 -8.56
N LEU A 186 -11.37 -11.45 -9.47
CA LEU A 186 -12.75 -11.89 -9.41
C LEU A 186 -13.03 -12.72 -8.15
N ALA A 187 -12.11 -13.61 -7.80
CA ALA A 187 -12.24 -14.49 -6.64
C ALA A 187 -12.34 -13.70 -5.33
N GLY A 188 -11.70 -12.54 -5.22
CA GLY A 188 -11.77 -11.65 -4.06
C GLY A 188 -13.20 -11.19 -3.72
N HIS A 189 -14.09 -11.10 -4.71
CA HIS A 189 -15.50 -10.74 -4.49
C HIS A 189 -16.41 -11.94 -4.14
N LEU A 190 -15.86 -13.15 -4.12
CA LEU A 190 -16.59 -14.38 -3.81
C LEU A 190 -16.46 -14.74 -2.32
N PRO A 191 -17.44 -15.46 -1.73
CA PRO A 191 -17.36 -15.86 -0.33
C PRO A 191 -16.19 -16.82 -0.10
N ALA A 192 -15.37 -16.55 0.93
CA ALA A 192 -14.19 -17.34 1.26
C ALA A 192 -14.47 -18.85 1.44
N LYS A 193 -15.68 -19.21 1.91
CA LYS A 193 -16.12 -20.60 2.07
C LYS A 193 -16.22 -21.37 0.74
N ALA A 194 -16.38 -20.69 -0.40
CA ALA A 194 -16.48 -21.33 -1.70
C ALA A 194 -15.12 -21.69 -2.32
N LEU A 195 -14.06 -20.98 -1.91
CA LEU A 195 -12.71 -21.08 -2.47
C LEU A 195 -11.61 -21.24 -1.38
N PRO A 196 -11.74 -22.19 -0.42
CA PRO A 196 -10.80 -22.29 0.69
C PRO A 196 -9.37 -22.60 0.25
N LEU A 197 -9.19 -23.51 -0.73
CA LEU A 197 -7.88 -23.91 -1.23
C LEU A 197 -7.16 -22.77 -1.96
N VAL A 198 -7.90 -21.93 -2.70
CA VAL A 198 -7.31 -20.78 -3.42
C VAL A 198 -6.74 -19.79 -2.40
N SER A 199 -7.51 -19.43 -1.38
CA SER A 199 -7.03 -18.50 -0.33
C SER A 199 -5.80 -19.02 0.41
N GLN A 200 -5.75 -20.32 0.73
CA GLN A 200 -4.60 -20.94 1.38
C GLN A 200 -3.38 -21.00 0.46
N ASN A 201 -3.59 -21.32 -0.82
CA ASN A 201 -2.52 -21.39 -1.81
C ASN A 201 -1.92 -20.02 -2.09
N LEU A 202 -2.74 -18.96 -2.15
CA LEU A 202 -2.26 -17.58 -2.27
C LEU A 202 -1.42 -17.20 -1.05
N LEU A 203 -1.87 -17.48 0.17
CA LEU A 203 -1.10 -17.19 1.39
C LEU A 203 0.25 -17.94 1.40
N LYS A 204 0.26 -19.22 1.00
CA LYS A 204 1.50 -20.01 0.83
C LYS A 204 2.37 -19.47 -0.32
N SER A 205 1.75 -18.94 -1.37
CA SER A 205 2.46 -18.32 -2.49
C SER A 205 3.15 -17.03 -2.03
N LEU A 206 2.49 -16.19 -1.22
CA LEU A 206 3.10 -15.00 -0.61
C LEU A 206 4.33 -15.37 0.24
N LYS A 207 4.23 -16.44 1.06
CA LYS A 207 5.36 -16.95 1.84
C LYS A 207 6.52 -17.41 0.95
N ARG A 208 6.22 -18.07 -0.17
CA ARG A 208 7.24 -18.57 -1.12
C ARG A 208 7.82 -17.49 -2.03
N GLY A 209 7.03 -16.50 -2.43
CA GLY A 209 7.44 -15.37 -3.28
C GLY A 209 8.56 -14.54 -2.65
N SER A 210 8.64 -14.54 -1.32
CA SER A 210 9.77 -14.01 -0.56
C SER A 210 11.12 -14.61 -0.95
N ARG A 211 11.16 -15.85 -1.44
CA ARG A 211 12.41 -16.55 -1.83
C ARG A 211 12.82 -16.26 -3.27
N THR A 212 11.88 -15.82 -4.12
CA THR A 212 12.09 -15.67 -5.57
C THR A 212 12.28 -14.21 -6.01
N GLY A 213 12.13 -13.23 -5.11
CA GLY A 213 12.30 -11.81 -5.41
C GLY A 213 11.24 -11.23 -6.36
N GLN A 214 10.12 -11.94 -6.53
CA GLN A 214 9.06 -11.56 -7.46
C GLN A 214 8.26 -10.38 -6.89
N VAL A 215 8.02 -9.35 -7.73
CA VAL A 215 7.19 -8.20 -7.37
C VAL A 215 5.78 -8.71 -7.06
N MET A 216 5.30 -8.42 -5.85
CA MET A 216 3.99 -8.90 -5.45
C MET A 216 2.88 -8.12 -6.12
N ASP A 217 1.93 -8.85 -6.67
CA ASP A 217 0.72 -8.31 -7.24
C ASP A 217 -0.22 -7.80 -6.13
N THR A 218 -0.56 -6.51 -6.19
CA THR A 218 -1.51 -5.84 -5.32
C THR A 218 -2.88 -6.55 -5.32
N THR A 219 -3.23 -7.22 -6.42
CA THR A 219 -4.47 -7.98 -6.57
C THR A 219 -4.55 -9.13 -5.57
N VAL A 220 -3.46 -9.87 -5.34
CA VAL A 220 -3.44 -10.99 -4.38
C VAL A 220 -3.72 -10.49 -2.96
N ILE A 221 -3.07 -9.40 -2.55
CA ILE A 221 -3.26 -8.78 -1.24
C ILE A 221 -4.71 -8.29 -1.09
N LYS A 222 -5.22 -7.58 -2.10
CA LYS A 222 -6.61 -7.10 -2.14
C LYS A 222 -7.59 -8.25 -1.96
N SER A 223 -7.44 -9.34 -2.71
CA SER A 223 -8.34 -10.50 -2.64
C SER A 223 -8.31 -11.21 -1.29
N LEU A 224 -7.14 -11.32 -0.66
CA LEU A 224 -7.03 -11.90 0.69
C LEU A 224 -7.74 -11.03 1.75
N ILE A 225 -7.65 -9.71 1.64
CA ILE A 225 -8.34 -8.79 2.55
C ILE A 225 -9.87 -8.89 2.35
N LEU A 226 -10.34 -8.90 1.10
CA LEU A 226 -11.77 -9.07 0.79
C LEU A 226 -12.34 -10.40 1.31
N TRP A 227 -11.52 -11.46 1.35
CA TRP A 227 -11.89 -12.74 1.96
C TRP A 227 -11.87 -12.78 3.50
N GLY A 228 -11.55 -11.67 4.16
CA GLY A 228 -11.41 -11.62 5.62
C GLY A 228 -10.22 -12.43 6.12
N LYS A 229 -9.17 -12.59 5.30
CA LYS A 229 -7.89 -13.20 5.69
C LYS A 229 -6.85 -12.16 6.09
N ALA A 230 -7.27 -10.92 6.34
CA ALA A 230 -6.39 -9.84 6.75
C ALA A 230 -5.67 -10.17 8.08
N ASP A 231 -6.31 -10.79 9.07
CA ASP A 231 -5.65 -11.15 10.32
C ASP A 231 -4.49 -12.13 10.12
N SER A 232 -4.70 -13.17 9.30
CA SER A 232 -3.64 -14.13 8.99
C SER A 232 -2.48 -13.49 8.20
N LEU A 233 -2.79 -12.51 7.36
CA LEU A 233 -1.79 -11.74 6.63
C LEU A 233 -1.00 -10.83 7.58
N LEU A 234 -1.69 -10.10 8.47
CA LEU A 234 -1.07 -9.18 9.42
C LEU A 234 -0.24 -9.92 10.47
N GLU A 235 -0.69 -11.08 10.95
CA GLU A 235 0.08 -11.89 11.91
C GLU A 235 1.37 -12.43 11.28
N MET A 236 1.32 -12.87 10.01
CA MET A 236 2.53 -13.27 9.28
C MET A 236 3.54 -12.13 9.15
N VAL A 237 3.07 -10.92 8.86
CA VAL A 237 3.91 -9.71 8.80
C VAL A 237 4.47 -9.39 10.17
N LYS A 238 3.65 -9.49 11.23
CA LYS A 238 4.06 -9.25 12.61
C LYS A 238 5.19 -10.17 13.04
N GLU A 239 5.07 -11.48 12.79
CA GLU A 239 6.12 -12.47 13.07
C GLU A 239 7.45 -12.10 12.38
N SER A 240 7.39 -11.60 11.13
CA SER A 240 8.57 -11.13 10.40
C SER A 240 9.22 -9.91 11.07
N PHE A 241 8.44 -8.93 11.51
CA PHE A 241 8.96 -7.75 12.22
C PHE A 241 9.56 -8.10 13.58
N GLU A 242 8.89 -8.95 14.37
CA GLU A 242 9.40 -9.40 15.66
C GLU A 242 10.72 -10.15 15.51
N LYS A 243 10.85 -11.02 14.51
CA LYS A 243 12.10 -11.74 14.21
C LYS A 243 13.21 -10.80 13.75
N ALA A 244 12.90 -9.84 12.86
CA ALA A 244 13.86 -8.88 12.35
C ALA A 244 14.43 -7.97 13.46
N LEU A 245 13.57 -7.53 14.39
CA LEU A 245 13.97 -6.66 15.50
C LEU A 245 14.67 -7.44 16.62
N SER A 246 14.26 -8.68 16.89
CA SER A 246 14.89 -9.53 17.92
C SER A 246 16.32 -9.97 17.54
N ARG A 247 16.60 -10.17 16.25
CA ARG A 247 17.94 -10.55 15.76
C ARG A 247 19.02 -9.53 16.14
N ASN A 248 18.64 -8.27 16.32
CA ASN A 248 19.57 -7.18 16.63
C ASN A 248 19.90 -7.07 18.14
N GLN A 249 19.31 -7.89 19.01
CA GLN A 249 19.58 -7.88 20.46
C GLN A 249 20.74 -8.79 20.90
N GLY A 250 21.55 -9.30 19.97
CA GLY A 250 22.85 -9.92 20.31
C GLY A 250 22.77 -11.27 21.04
N GLN A 251 21.67 -12.00 20.93
CA GLN A 251 21.69 -13.43 21.20
C GLN A 251 22.03 -14.19 19.92
N ASP A 252 23.32 -14.36 19.66
CA ASP A 252 23.76 -15.52 18.91
C ASP A 252 23.21 -16.78 19.61
N PRO A 253 22.60 -17.74 18.91
CA PRO A 253 22.38 -19.05 19.48
C PRO A 253 23.76 -19.62 19.79
N LYS A 254 24.10 -19.67 21.09
CA LYS A 254 25.32 -20.31 21.59
C LYS A 254 25.52 -21.63 20.85
N PRO A 255 26.64 -21.83 20.13
CA PRO A 255 27.01 -23.18 19.75
C PRO A 255 27.30 -23.93 21.04
N LEU A 256 26.39 -24.84 21.40
CA LEU A 256 26.65 -25.88 22.40
C LEU A 256 27.84 -26.71 21.90
N GLY A 257 29.02 -26.38 22.38
CA GLY A 257 30.25 -27.07 22.07
C GLY A 257 31.19 -27.06 23.26
N GLY A 258 31.17 -28.14 24.06
CA GLY A 258 32.21 -28.38 25.06
C GLY A 258 31.93 -29.45 26.11
N SER A 259 31.71 -30.71 25.72
CA SER A 259 32.57 -31.83 26.16
C SER A 259 32.03 -33.23 25.83
N ALA A 260 33.01 -34.12 25.60
CA ALA A 260 32.95 -35.58 25.60
C ALA A 260 32.46 -36.32 24.33
N LYS A 261 33.47 -36.75 23.56
CA LYS A 261 33.42 -37.91 22.66
C LYS A 261 32.69 -39.09 23.32
N LYS A 262 31.53 -39.48 22.79
CA LYS A 262 31.02 -40.84 22.92
C LYS A 262 30.44 -41.28 21.59
N GLN A 263 31.20 -42.11 20.88
CA GLN A 263 30.72 -42.86 19.72
C GLN A 263 29.50 -43.69 20.16
N SER A 264 28.32 -43.30 19.67
CA SER A 264 27.09 -44.06 19.83
C SER A 264 26.50 -44.31 18.45
N ARG A 265 26.19 -45.58 18.21
CA ARG A 265 25.84 -46.19 16.93
C ARG A 265 24.65 -45.51 16.25
N LYS A 266 24.76 -45.37 14.93
CA LYS A 266 23.70 -44.94 14.02
C LYS A 266 22.43 -45.77 14.23
N LYS A 267 21.41 -45.20 14.87
CA LYS A 267 20.01 -45.56 14.62
C LYS A 267 19.50 -44.59 13.55
N LYS A 268 19.08 -45.15 12.40
CA LYS A 268 18.36 -44.42 11.34
C LYS A 268 16.98 -44.06 11.89
N THR A 269 16.90 -42.94 12.60
CA THR A 269 15.61 -42.27 12.83
C THR A 269 15.37 -41.38 11.61
N VAL A 270 14.24 -41.61 10.93
CA VAL A 270 13.74 -40.76 9.86
C VAL A 270 13.45 -39.38 10.47
N GLY A 271 14.42 -38.48 10.41
CA GLY A 271 14.21 -37.09 10.73
C GLY A 271 13.41 -36.47 9.60
N PHE A 272 12.14 -36.14 9.84
CA PHE A 272 11.48 -35.12 9.04
C PHE A 272 12.32 -33.86 9.17
N THR A 273 13.08 -33.53 8.14
CA THR A 273 13.65 -32.19 7.97
C THR A 273 12.46 -31.23 7.90
N THR A 274 12.05 -30.69 9.05
CA THR A 274 11.32 -29.44 9.10
C THR A 274 12.18 -28.42 8.38
N GLU A 275 11.76 -28.03 7.17
CA GLU A 275 12.37 -26.93 6.44
C GLU A 275 12.49 -25.71 7.38
N PRO A 276 13.58 -24.92 7.28
CA PRO A 276 13.80 -23.79 8.15
C PRO A 276 12.61 -22.82 8.08
N GLU A 277 12.12 -22.41 9.25
CA GLU A 277 10.91 -21.62 9.48
C GLU A 277 10.56 -20.63 8.36
N ASP A 278 9.33 -20.75 7.87
CA ASP A 278 8.65 -19.96 6.83
C ASP A 278 8.44 -18.49 7.22
N VAL A 279 9.50 -17.76 7.53
CA VAL A 279 9.43 -16.32 7.82
C VAL A 279 9.68 -15.55 6.53
N ILE A 280 8.74 -14.67 6.20
CA ILE A 280 8.85 -13.77 5.06
C ILE A 280 9.95 -12.74 5.29
N ASP A 281 10.60 -12.31 4.21
CA ASP A 281 11.55 -11.21 4.22
C ASP A 281 10.90 -9.94 4.75
N VAL A 282 11.66 -9.17 5.53
CA VAL A 282 11.15 -7.97 6.19
C VAL A 282 10.78 -6.86 5.19
N ASN A 283 11.47 -6.74 4.06
CA ASN A 283 11.11 -5.75 3.03
C ASN A 283 9.81 -6.16 2.35
N LEU A 284 9.64 -7.46 2.08
CA LEU A 284 8.37 -7.98 1.57
C LEU A 284 7.22 -7.73 2.56
N ALA A 285 7.46 -7.94 3.85
CA ALA A 285 6.48 -7.67 4.89
C ALA A 285 6.07 -6.19 4.92
N ILE A 286 7.04 -5.25 4.78
CA ILE A 286 6.76 -3.82 4.63
C ILE A 286 5.89 -3.55 3.40
N ASP A 287 6.26 -4.11 2.24
CA ASP A 287 5.53 -3.92 0.98
C ASP A 287 4.09 -4.46 1.05
N ILE A 288 3.88 -5.60 1.71
CA ILE A 288 2.55 -6.17 1.96
C ILE A 288 1.68 -5.16 2.69
N VAL A 289 2.19 -4.57 3.77
CA VAL A 289 1.41 -3.63 4.57
C VAL A 289 1.13 -2.36 3.80
N VAL A 290 2.12 -1.80 3.10
CA VAL A 290 1.95 -0.59 2.28
C VAL A 290 0.88 -0.80 1.21
N LYS A 291 0.95 -1.92 0.48
CA LYS A 291 -0.05 -2.29 -0.54
C LYS A 291 -1.40 -2.68 0.07
N SER A 292 -1.44 -3.10 1.32
CA SER A 292 -2.71 -3.40 2.03
C SER A 292 -3.48 -2.11 2.36
N ILE A 293 -2.78 -1.07 2.80
CA ILE A 293 -3.40 0.21 3.22
C ILE A 293 -3.61 1.21 2.09
N GLU A 294 -3.02 1.00 0.90
CA GLU A 294 -3.12 1.94 -0.22
C GLU A 294 -4.50 1.94 -0.91
N PRO A 295 -5.13 0.79 -1.27
CA PRO A 295 -6.43 0.77 -1.92
C PRO A 295 -7.57 1.20 -0.99
N ALA A 296 -8.44 2.12 -1.45
CA ALA A 296 -9.53 2.67 -0.64
C ALA A 296 -10.50 1.61 -0.08
N GLU A 297 -10.78 0.57 -0.87
CA GLU A 297 -11.65 -0.56 -0.47
C GLU A 297 -11.07 -1.34 0.73
N ASN A 298 -9.76 -1.60 0.70
CA ASN A 298 -9.06 -2.29 1.79
C ASN A 298 -9.06 -1.44 3.05
N ARG A 299 -8.86 -0.11 2.91
CA ARG A 299 -8.82 0.80 4.07
C ARG A 299 -10.06 0.68 4.94
N ARG A 300 -11.23 0.65 4.30
CA ARG A 300 -12.51 0.50 5.01
C ARG A 300 -12.58 -0.81 5.77
N ILE A 301 -12.21 -1.93 5.14
CA ILE A 301 -12.26 -3.25 5.76
C ILE A 301 -11.27 -3.35 6.92
N LEU A 302 -10.04 -2.90 6.72
CA LEU A 302 -8.97 -2.96 7.70
C LEU A 302 -9.30 -2.13 8.96
N LEU A 303 -9.79 -0.90 8.80
CA LEU A 303 -10.13 -0.03 9.92
C LEU A 303 -11.43 -0.42 10.64
N THR A 304 -12.37 -1.10 9.96
CA THR A 304 -13.64 -1.54 10.58
C THR A 304 -13.53 -2.90 11.26
N LYS A 305 -12.76 -3.85 10.70
CA LYS A 305 -12.74 -5.25 11.18
C LYS A 305 -11.42 -5.68 11.80
N HIS A 306 -10.30 -5.04 11.43
CA HIS A 306 -8.96 -5.53 11.75
C HIS A 306 -8.11 -4.48 12.49
N LYS A 307 -8.77 -3.52 13.15
CA LYS A 307 -8.11 -2.39 13.82
C LYS A 307 -7.17 -2.85 14.95
N VAL A 308 -7.58 -3.84 15.73
CA VAL A 308 -6.77 -4.44 16.81
C VAL A 308 -5.52 -5.10 16.25
N SER A 309 -5.65 -5.88 15.17
CA SER A 309 -4.53 -6.53 14.48
C SER A 309 -3.54 -5.51 13.90
N LEU A 310 -4.02 -4.39 13.35
CA LEU A 310 -3.17 -3.29 12.90
C LEU A 310 -2.41 -2.64 14.06
N MET A 311 -3.05 -2.46 15.22
CA MET A 311 -2.40 -1.89 16.39
C MET A 311 -1.35 -2.83 16.98
N SER A 312 -1.63 -4.14 17.01
CA SER A 312 -0.66 -5.19 17.35
C SER A 312 0.58 -5.10 16.45
N LEU A 313 0.39 -4.82 15.15
CA LEU A 313 1.50 -4.60 14.22
C LEU A 313 2.31 -3.33 14.54
N VAL A 314 1.64 -2.22 14.89
CA VAL A 314 2.33 -0.99 15.34
C VAL A 314 3.18 -1.26 16.59
N GLN A 315 2.65 -2.04 17.55
CA GLN A 315 3.38 -2.43 18.75
C GLN A 315 4.59 -3.30 18.42
N ALA A 316 4.48 -4.24 17.46
CA ALA A 316 5.59 -5.07 17.02
C ALA A 316 6.72 -4.28 16.36
N ILE A 317 6.42 -3.16 15.68
CA ILE A 317 7.44 -2.30 15.05
C ILE A 317 8.07 -1.33 16.06
N SER A 318 7.35 -0.94 17.13
CA SER A 318 7.77 0.03 18.13
C SER A 318 9.23 -0.11 18.64
N PRO A 319 9.77 -1.32 18.88
CA PRO A 319 11.17 -1.49 19.30
C PRO A 319 12.22 -0.88 18.36
N VAL A 320 11.88 -0.62 17.09
CA VAL A 320 12.78 0.04 16.13
C VAL A 320 13.29 1.39 16.65
N MET A 321 12.46 2.16 17.38
CA MET A 321 12.87 3.44 17.95
C MET A 321 13.96 3.26 19.02
N GLN A 322 13.90 2.18 19.79
CA GLN A 322 14.92 1.88 20.80
C GLN A 322 16.23 1.45 20.13
N HIS A 323 16.17 0.60 19.11
CA HIS A 323 17.38 0.21 18.35
C HIS A 323 18.06 1.42 17.70
N ILE A 324 17.29 2.32 17.08
CA ILE A 324 17.83 3.56 16.53
C ILE A 324 18.43 4.42 17.64
N ARG A 325 17.77 4.55 18.80
CA ARG A 325 18.29 5.33 19.94
C ARG A 325 19.62 4.78 20.44
N ASP A 326 19.72 3.47 20.62
CA ASP A 326 20.94 2.79 21.06
C ASP A 326 22.07 3.02 20.04
N PHE A 327 21.76 2.92 18.75
CA PHE A 327 22.71 3.23 17.69
C PHE A 327 23.18 4.69 17.74
N LEU A 328 22.26 5.66 17.80
CA LEU A 328 22.58 7.09 17.84
C LEU A 328 23.44 7.46 19.07
N THR A 329 23.17 6.84 20.22
CA THR A 329 23.88 7.12 21.49
C THR A 329 25.19 6.34 21.67
N SER A 330 25.36 5.19 21.01
CA SER A 330 26.58 4.37 21.13
C SER A 330 27.84 5.10 20.63
N ASN A 331 28.97 4.96 21.31
CA ASN A 331 30.26 5.50 20.84
C ASN A 331 30.99 4.58 19.86
N ILE A 332 30.31 3.54 19.34
CA ILE A 332 30.93 2.51 18.52
C ILE A 332 31.17 3.07 17.10
N SER A 333 32.42 2.95 16.61
CA SER A 333 32.79 3.32 15.25
C SER A 333 32.00 2.50 14.23
N ALA A 334 31.46 3.17 13.21
CA ALA A 334 30.54 2.63 12.21
C ALA A 334 31.05 1.42 11.38
N ASP A 335 32.33 1.04 11.52
CA ASP A 335 33.03 0.09 10.65
C ASP A 335 32.75 -1.41 10.90
N LYS A 336 32.01 -1.80 11.95
CA LYS A 336 31.76 -3.24 12.25
C LYS A 336 30.31 -3.70 12.22
N SER A 337 29.33 -2.81 12.09
CA SER A 337 27.96 -3.22 11.78
C SER A 337 27.60 -2.59 10.44
N VAL A 338 27.49 -3.41 9.39
CA VAL A 338 26.75 -3.06 8.17
C VAL A 338 25.34 -2.70 8.65
N CYS A 339 25.14 -1.42 8.91
CA CYS A 339 24.02 -0.91 9.68
C CYS A 339 22.78 -0.95 8.79
N ASP A 340 21.74 -1.63 9.26
CA ASP A 340 20.41 -1.71 8.65
C ASP A 340 19.67 -0.34 8.65
N SER A 341 20.39 0.78 8.51
CA SER A 341 19.86 2.15 8.56
C SER A 341 18.69 2.33 7.59
N SER A 342 18.81 1.80 6.36
CA SER A 342 17.73 1.85 5.38
C SER A 342 16.49 1.09 5.86
N LEU A 343 16.68 -0.11 6.43
CA LEU A 343 15.59 -0.91 6.97
C LEU A 343 14.93 -0.21 8.18
N TRP A 344 15.71 0.38 9.08
CA TRP A 344 15.19 1.13 10.21
C TRP A 344 14.36 2.34 9.77
N VAL A 345 14.81 3.09 8.76
CA VAL A 345 14.03 4.19 8.18
C VAL A 345 12.73 3.67 7.58
N LYS A 346 12.75 2.55 6.83
CA LYS A 346 11.52 1.94 6.28
C LYS A 346 10.56 1.49 7.37
N LEU A 347 11.05 0.80 8.41
CA LEU A 347 10.24 0.33 9.53
C LEU A 347 9.67 1.49 10.34
N PHE A 348 10.47 2.52 10.62
CA PHE A 348 9.99 3.73 11.30
C PHE A 348 8.96 4.49 10.44
N THR A 349 9.18 4.59 9.13
CA THR A 349 8.20 5.16 8.19
C THR A 349 6.90 4.38 8.22
N LEU A 350 6.98 3.05 8.24
CA LEU A 350 5.81 2.17 8.33
C LEU A 350 5.06 2.35 9.67
N TYR A 351 5.79 2.40 10.78
CA TYR A 351 5.24 2.66 12.11
C TYR A 351 4.44 3.96 12.14
N LEU A 352 5.02 5.04 11.62
CA LEU A 352 4.36 6.35 11.54
C LEU A 352 3.13 6.31 10.64
N ARG A 353 3.26 5.73 9.44
CA ARG A 353 2.17 5.64 8.46
C ARG A 353 1.01 4.80 8.97
N LEU A 354 1.28 3.67 9.64
CA LEU A 354 0.27 2.82 10.25
C LEU A 354 -0.42 3.50 11.42
N SER A 355 0.35 4.14 12.31
CA SER A 355 -0.21 4.87 13.45
C SER A 355 -1.17 5.96 12.98
N ALA A 356 -0.74 6.79 12.02
CA ALA A 356 -1.59 7.81 11.41
C ALA A 356 -2.79 7.21 10.65
N PHE A 357 -2.60 6.07 9.95
CA PHE A 357 -3.67 5.38 9.26
C PHE A 357 -4.77 4.89 10.23
N ILE A 358 -4.40 4.31 11.38
CA ILE A 358 -5.35 3.92 12.43
C ILE A 358 -6.01 5.14 13.06
N CYS A 359 -5.30 6.27 13.13
CA CYS A 359 -5.88 7.53 13.55
C CYS A 359 -6.93 8.05 12.55
N THR A 360 -6.83 7.78 11.25
CA THR A 360 -7.85 8.27 10.31
C THR A 360 -9.23 7.72 10.69
N GLN A 361 -10.12 8.60 11.14
CA GLN A 361 -11.50 8.21 11.37
C GLN A 361 -12.11 7.91 10.00
N ILE A 362 -12.82 6.78 9.89
CA ILE A 362 -13.83 6.63 8.82
C ILE A 362 -15.04 7.47 9.27
N GLY A 363 -14.84 8.78 9.35
CA GLY A 363 -15.83 9.74 9.82
C GLY A 363 -16.19 10.68 8.67
N ASN A 364 -17.45 10.61 8.25
CA ASN A 364 -18.14 11.50 7.31
C ASN A 364 -17.80 11.35 5.82
N VAL A 365 -18.28 10.27 5.21
CA VAL A 365 -19.03 10.46 3.96
C VAL A 365 -20.37 11.11 4.36
N GLN A 366 -20.33 12.41 4.65
CA GLN A 366 -21.52 13.25 4.53
C GLN A 366 -21.76 13.39 3.03
N GLY A 367 -22.69 12.60 2.51
CA GLY A 367 -22.96 12.59 1.07
C GLY A 367 -23.87 11.45 0.62
N GLU A 368 -24.93 11.18 1.38
CA GLU A 368 -26.25 10.75 0.87
C GLU A 368 -27.21 10.92 2.05
N ALA A 369 -28.04 11.96 1.96
CA ALA A 369 -28.94 12.39 3.02
C ALA A 369 -29.96 11.30 3.35
N GLY A 370 -30.07 10.90 4.62
CA GLY A 370 -31.28 10.18 5.06
C GLY A 370 -31.21 9.35 6.33
N GLU A 371 -30.05 8.87 6.77
CA GLU A 371 -30.02 7.99 7.94
C GLU A 371 -29.00 8.47 8.98
N GLU A 372 -29.52 9.11 10.03
CA GLU A 372 -28.86 9.25 11.33
C GLU A 372 -28.67 7.85 11.94
N HIS A 373 -27.73 7.08 11.40
CA HIS A 373 -27.27 5.88 12.09
C HIS A 373 -26.27 6.35 13.15
N VAL A 374 -26.80 6.54 14.36
CA VAL A 374 -26.05 6.66 15.60
C VAL A 374 -25.16 5.41 15.71
N CYS A 375 -23.91 5.52 15.24
CA CYS A 375 -22.89 4.53 15.53
C CYS A 375 -22.73 4.50 17.05
N THR A 376 -23.27 3.47 17.67
CA THR A 376 -22.96 3.12 19.05
C THR A 376 -21.43 3.05 19.15
N GLU A 377 -20.86 3.94 19.95
CA GLU A 377 -19.42 4.06 20.12
C GLU A 377 -18.88 2.73 20.66
N ASP A 378 -18.23 1.96 19.80
CA ASP A 378 -17.53 0.76 20.22
C ASP A 378 -16.36 1.18 21.14
N PRO A 379 -16.44 0.89 22.45
CA PRO A 379 -15.43 1.33 23.41
C PRO A 379 -14.05 0.74 23.08
N GLU A 380 -13.99 -0.44 22.46
CA GLU A 380 -12.75 -1.05 22.01
C GLU A 380 -12.13 -0.27 20.85
N GLY A 381 -12.96 0.18 19.90
CA GLY A 381 -12.56 1.04 18.80
C GLY A 381 -11.94 2.36 19.26
N ASN A 382 -12.51 2.99 20.31
CA ASN A 382 -12.02 4.24 20.87
C ASN A 382 -10.66 4.05 21.58
N ALA A 383 -10.47 2.96 22.33
CA ALA A 383 -9.21 2.64 22.97
C ALA A 383 -8.07 2.47 21.96
N VAL A 384 -8.31 1.74 20.86
CA VAL A 384 -7.29 1.54 19.81
C VAL A 384 -6.93 2.86 19.11
N HIS A 385 -7.91 3.76 18.91
CA HIS A 385 -7.64 5.07 18.33
C HIS A 385 -6.78 5.95 19.26
N ALA A 386 -7.10 5.96 20.56
CA ALA A 386 -6.33 6.68 21.56
C ALA A 386 -4.88 6.15 21.65
N GLU A 387 -4.70 4.84 21.54
CA GLU A 387 -3.37 4.21 21.51
C GLU A 387 -2.58 4.61 20.26
N ALA A 388 -3.18 4.53 19.08
CA ALA A 388 -2.54 4.95 17.83
C ALA A 388 -2.15 6.43 17.85
N LYS A 389 -3.01 7.29 18.42
CA LYS A 389 -2.70 8.70 18.63
C LYS A 389 -1.51 8.88 19.55
N ARG A 390 -1.48 8.17 20.70
CA ARG A 390 -0.34 8.17 21.62
C ARG A 390 0.95 7.70 20.94
N ALA A 391 0.87 6.72 20.04
CA ALA A 391 2.00 6.23 19.26
C ALA A 391 2.60 7.33 18.36
N VAL A 392 1.76 8.19 17.75
CA VAL A 392 2.20 9.35 16.97
C VAL A 392 2.87 10.41 17.85
N HIS A 393 2.24 10.81 18.97
CA HIS A 393 2.83 11.75 19.94
C HIS A 393 4.20 11.25 20.43
N THR A 394 4.26 9.98 20.83
CA THR A 394 5.50 9.37 21.33
C THR A 394 6.62 9.44 20.30
N ALA A 395 6.32 9.20 19.02
CA ALA A 395 7.33 9.27 17.97
C ALA A 395 7.77 10.72 17.67
N ILE A 396 6.85 11.69 17.63
CA ILE A 396 7.21 13.10 17.42
C ILE A 396 8.03 13.62 18.60
N GLY A 397 7.61 13.34 19.84
CA GLY A 397 8.37 13.68 21.04
C GLY A 397 9.74 13.00 21.09
N TRP A 398 9.84 11.75 20.67
CA TRP A 398 11.12 11.03 20.55
C TRP A 398 12.04 11.65 19.51
N ILE A 399 11.55 11.95 18.30
CA ILE A 399 12.34 12.62 17.26
C ILE A 399 12.87 13.95 17.77
N THR A 400 11.99 14.73 18.41
CA THR A 400 12.31 16.05 18.96
C THR A 400 13.40 15.97 20.05
N SER A 401 13.31 15.00 20.95
CA SER A 401 14.21 14.87 22.10
C SER A 401 15.50 14.08 21.85
N SER A 402 15.47 13.13 20.91
CA SER A 402 16.57 12.16 20.71
C SER A 402 17.27 12.30 19.37
N VAL A 403 16.55 12.63 18.28
CA VAL A 403 17.12 12.64 16.92
C VAL A 403 17.55 14.04 16.50
N VAL A 404 16.71 15.06 16.74
CA VAL A 404 17.05 16.46 16.40
C VAL A 404 18.35 16.94 17.08
N PRO A 405 18.65 16.62 18.36
CA PRO A 405 19.93 17.01 18.97
C PRO A 405 21.17 16.42 18.27
N VAL A 406 21.04 15.30 17.56
CA VAL A 406 22.14 14.72 16.77
C VAL A 406 22.46 15.61 15.57
N LEU A 407 21.46 16.25 14.95
CA LEU A 407 21.64 17.20 13.84
C LEU A 407 22.34 18.49 14.26
N SER A 408 22.26 18.83 15.55
CA SER A 408 22.96 19.98 16.14
C SER A 408 24.44 19.73 16.40
N LYS A 409 24.85 18.47 16.52
CA LYS A 409 26.26 18.11 16.64
C LYS A 409 26.87 18.18 15.23
N THR A 410 28.05 18.80 15.11
CA THR A 410 28.72 19.01 13.82
C THR A 410 28.90 17.68 13.08
N ALA A 411 28.58 17.68 11.78
CA ALA A 411 28.61 16.50 10.90
C ALA A 411 29.98 15.79 10.82
N SER A 412 31.03 16.38 11.36
CA SER A 412 32.41 15.89 11.33
C SER A 412 32.66 14.63 12.16
N GLN A 413 31.76 14.22 13.06
CA GLN A 413 32.02 13.08 13.96
C GLN A 413 31.43 11.74 13.50
N ASN A 414 30.31 11.71 12.75
CA ASN A 414 29.71 10.46 12.23
C ASN A 414 28.68 10.71 11.11
N THR A 415 29.10 10.57 9.85
CA THR A 415 28.25 10.80 8.67
C THR A 415 27.02 9.89 8.61
N VAL A 416 27.14 8.63 9.02
CA VAL A 416 26.04 7.64 8.95
C VAL A 416 24.92 7.99 9.93
N LYS A 417 25.27 8.34 11.17
CA LYS A 417 24.28 8.77 12.17
C LYS A 417 23.58 10.06 11.77
N PHE A 418 24.35 10.98 11.19
CA PHE A 418 23.80 12.24 10.70
C PHE A 418 22.79 12.01 9.58
N GLU A 419 23.16 11.23 8.55
CA GLU A 419 22.28 10.89 7.42
C GLU A 419 21.01 10.18 7.87
N LEU A 420 21.14 9.16 8.74
CA LEU A 420 19.99 8.48 9.34
C LEU A 420 19.06 9.48 10.06
N SER A 421 19.65 10.40 10.84
CA SER A 421 18.89 11.40 11.60
C SER A 421 18.13 12.37 10.69
N VAL A 422 18.73 12.77 9.56
CA VAL A 422 18.08 13.60 8.54
C VAL A 422 16.87 12.87 7.94
N GLN A 423 17.05 11.62 7.53
CA GLN A 423 15.97 10.82 6.93
C GLN A 423 14.80 10.60 7.91
N LEU A 424 15.09 10.30 9.19
CA LEU A 424 14.05 10.11 10.21
C LEU A 424 13.25 11.39 10.44
N VAL A 425 13.93 12.53 10.58
CA VAL A 425 13.25 13.82 10.75
C VAL A 425 12.44 14.19 9.51
N GLU A 426 12.96 13.95 8.31
CA GLU A 426 12.25 14.23 7.06
C GLU A 426 10.93 13.44 6.97
N VAL A 427 10.97 12.14 7.28
CA VAL A 427 9.77 11.29 7.29
C VAL A 427 8.76 11.79 8.33
N THR A 428 9.21 12.16 9.53
CA THR A 428 8.32 12.70 10.57
C THR A 428 7.69 14.03 10.15
N VAL A 429 8.44 14.96 9.59
CA VAL A 429 7.90 16.25 9.13
C VAL A 429 6.90 16.07 7.98
N LYS A 430 7.16 15.14 7.05
CA LYS A 430 6.20 14.75 6.00
C LYS A 430 4.91 14.20 6.59
N LEU A 431 5.00 13.36 7.63
CA LEU A 431 3.83 12.88 8.36
C LEU A 431 3.06 14.03 9.00
N CYS A 432 3.73 14.93 9.72
CA CYS A 432 3.10 16.08 10.35
C CYS A 432 2.33 16.91 9.32
N ARG A 433 2.96 17.23 8.19
CA ARG A 433 2.29 17.92 7.09
C ARG A 433 1.03 17.20 6.63
N ASN A 434 1.09 15.88 6.43
CA ASN A 434 -0.06 15.10 5.99
C ASN A 434 -1.19 15.10 7.04
N LEU A 435 -0.85 14.96 8.32
CA LEU A 435 -1.81 15.04 9.42
C LEU A 435 -2.52 16.40 9.46
N LEU A 436 -1.77 17.50 9.33
CA LEU A 436 -2.33 18.86 9.25
C LEU A 436 -3.25 19.02 8.03
N SER A 437 -2.83 18.57 6.84
CA SER A 437 -3.64 18.66 5.62
C SER A 437 -4.92 17.81 5.68
N THR A 438 -4.90 16.71 6.44
CA THR A 438 -6.09 15.88 6.68
C THR A 438 -6.98 16.36 7.83
N GLY A 439 -6.55 17.38 8.60
CA GLY A 439 -7.27 17.82 9.80
C GLY A 439 -7.19 16.85 10.98
N MET A 440 -6.24 15.91 10.95
CA MET A 440 -6.11 14.83 11.93
C MET A 440 -5.11 15.22 13.03
N TYR A 441 -5.49 16.16 13.89
CA TYR A 441 -4.66 16.61 15.01
C TYR A 441 -5.52 17.07 16.19
N ASP A 442 -4.92 17.09 17.38
CA ASP A 442 -5.42 17.86 18.52
C ASP A 442 -4.45 18.98 18.89
N GLU A 443 -4.82 19.83 19.84
CA GLU A 443 -3.99 20.98 20.26
C GLU A 443 -2.63 20.53 20.80
N ALA A 444 -2.58 19.43 21.56
CA ALA A 444 -1.32 18.89 22.09
C ALA A 444 -0.38 18.43 20.97
N LEU A 445 -0.91 17.74 19.96
CA LEU A 445 -0.13 17.26 18.82
C LEU A 445 0.35 18.44 17.98
N LEU A 446 -0.51 19.46 17.83
CA LEU A 446 -0.18 20.68 17.11
C LEU A 446 0.98 21.42 17.77
N ASP A 447 0.97 21.56 19.10
CA ASP A 447 2.06 22.14 19.88
C ASP A 447 3.36 21.32 19.72
N GLU A 448 3.29 19.98 19.78
CA GLU A 448 4.46 19.11 19.57
C GLU A 448 5.03 19.23 18.15
N MET A 449 4.18 19.29 17.12
CA MET A 449 4.60 19.45 15.73
C MET A 449 5.26 20.81 15.50
N ALA A 450 4.72 21.87 16.10
CA ALA A 450 5.28 23.21 16.03
C ALA A 450 6.62 23.28 16.78
N GLN A 451 6.73 22.66 17.95
CA GLN A 451 7.97 22.55 18.70
C GLN A 451 9.04 21.78 17.92
N LEU A 452 8.67 20.67 17.26
CA LEU A 452 9.56 19.93 16.37
C LEU A 452 10.09 20.84 15.26
N CYS A 453 9.23 21.56 14.55
CA CYS A 453 9.63 22.47 13.48
C CYS A 453 10.56 23.58 14.00
N SER A 454 10.22 24.16 15.16
CA SER A 454 11.01 25.18 15.85
C SER A 454 12.41 24.68 16.23
N ASN A 455 12.52 23.43 16.68
CA ASN A 455 13.80 22.81 17.02
C ASN A 455 14.63 22.48 15.77
N ILE A 456 14.00 21.96 14.72
CA ILE A 456 14.68 21.70 13.43
C ILE A 456 15.25 22.99 12.88
N LEU A 457 14.47 24.08 12.84
CA LEU A 457 14.89 25.38 12.30
C LEU A 457 16.00 26.04 13.12
N ALA A 458 16.12 25.71 14.42
CA ALA A 458 17.21 26.16 15.27
C ALA A 458 18.53 25.38 15.03
N CYS A 459 18.48 24.22 14.37
CA CYS A 459 19.67 23.41 14.12
C CYS A 459 20.58 24.04 13.05
N PRO A 460 21.92 23.99 13.20
CA PRO A 460 22.86 24.45 12.16
C PRO A 460 22.67 23.73 10.81
N SER A 461 22.27 22.45 10.87
CA SER A 461 22.07 21.57 9.71
C SER A 461 20.66 21.66 9.10
N SER A 462 19.85 22.61 9.55
CA SER A 462 18.44 22.78 9.14
C SER A 462 18.22 23.01 7.64
N HIS A 463 19.24 23.50 6.93
CA HIS A 463 19.19 23.73 5.48
C HIS A 463 18.81 22.46 4.67
N LEU A 464 19.15 21.27 5.16
CA LEU A 464 18.79 19.99 4.52
C LEU A 464 17.30 19.67 4.63
N LEU A 465 16.61 20.19 5.64
CA LEU A 465 15.22 19.88 5.98
C LEU A 465 14.27 21.06 5.68
N LEU A 466 14.80 22.12 5.09
CA LEU A 466 14.15 23.42 5.03
C LEU A 466 12.82 23.41 4.29
N ASN A 467 12.79 22.74 3.13
CA ASN A 467 11.57 22.64 2.31
C ASN A 467 10.46 21.89 3.05
N SER A 468 10.80 20.79 3.71
CA SER A 468 9.84 19.98 4.48
C SER A 468 9.31 20.77 5.69
N SER A 469 10.20 21.43 6.44
CA SER A 469 9.81 22.26 7.59
C SER A 469 8.96 23.46 7.18
N LEU A 470 9.31 24.17 6.10
CA LEU A 470 8.51 25.29 5.59
C LEU A 470 7.15 24.87 5.08
N ALA A 471 7.05 23.73 4.40
CA ALA A 471 5.76 23.20 3.98
C ALA A 471 4.86 22.89 5.20
N CYS A 472 5.44 22.38 6.29
CA CYS A 472 4.73 22.15 7.55
C CYS A 472 4.31 23.48 8.21
N VAL A 473 5.22 24.46 8.30
CA VAL A 473 4.92 25.79 8.84
C VAL A 473 3.83 26.48 8.04
N TYR A 474 3.86 26.37 6.71
CA TYR A 474 2.80 26.90 5.87
C TYR A 474 1.44 26.26 6.20
N GLN A 475 1.38 24.94 6.41
CA GLN A 475 0.13 24.29 6.83
C GLN A 475 -0.37 24.85 8.17
N PHE A 476 0.51 25.09 9.16
CA PHE A 476 0.10 25.74 10.42
C PHE A 476 -0.58 27.10 10.18
N THR A 477 -0.09 27.90 9.23
CA THR A 477 -0.69 29.20 8.91
C THR A 477 -2.10 29.08 8.29
N GLN A 478 -2.37 27.97 7.59
CA GLN A 478 -3.65 27.70 6.92
C GLN A 478 -4.73 27.17 7.87
N LEU A 479 -4.37 26.46 8.94
CA LEU A 479 -5.33 25.83 9.87
C LEU A 479 -6.25 26.82 10.60
N ARG A 480 -5.94 28.11 10.54
CA ARG A 480 -6.74 29.16 11.16
C ARG A 480 -8.00 29.46 10.36
N ARG A 481 -9.16 29.01 10.88
CA ARG A 481 -10.47 29.54 10.49
C ARG A 481 -10.78 30.83 11.26
N PRO A 482 -11.12 31.94 10.58
CA PRO A 482 -11.47 33.21 11.24
C PRO A 482 -12.78 33.17 12.03
N ASP A 483 -13.65 32.19 11.80
CA ASP A 483 -15.05 32.21 12.30
C ASP A 483 -15.26 31.71 13.73
N GLN A 484 -14.23 31.22 14.42
CA GLN A 484 -14.36 30.83 15.83
C GLN A 484 -13.68 31.88 16.71
N ALA A 485 -14.43 32.90 17.15
CA ALA A 485 -13.90 34.03 17.92
C ALA A 485 -13.75 33.74 19.43
N GLU A 486 -14.32 32.67 19.99
CA GLU A 486 -14.59 32.66 21.45
C GLU A 486 -13.49 32.09 22.37
N ALA A 487 -12.57 31.24 21.89
CA ALA A 487 -11.46 30.75 22.73
C ALA A 487 -10.20 31.63 22.63
N ALA A 488 -10.13 32.76 23.34
CA ALA A 488 -9.04 33.75 23.19
C ALA A 488 -7.68 33.35 23.80
N ALA A 489 -7.64 32.44 24.80
CA ALA A 489 -6.41 32.14 25.52
C ALA A 489 -5.50 31.10 24.82
N SER A 490 -6.02 29.94 24.41
CA SER A 490 -5.18 28.90 23.74
C SER A 490 -4.69 29.34 22.36
N LYS A 491 -5.46 30.18 21.67
CA LYS A 491 -5.10 30.73 20.35
C LYS A 491 -3.84 31.60 20.37
N SER A 492 -3.52 32.21 21.51
CA SER A 492 -2.31 33.04 21.65
C SER A 492 -1.02 32.20 21.63
N HIS A 493 -1.05 31.00 22.20
CA HIS A 493 0.12 30.13 22.32
C HIS A 493 0.54 29.57 20.96
N PHE A 494 -0.42 29.03 20.20
CA PHE A 494 -0.14 28.49 18.87
C PHE A 494 0.33 29.58 17.89
N ASP A 495 -0.29 30.77 17.91
CA ASP A 495 0.15 31.91 17.10
C ASP A 495 1.60 32.31 17.43
N GLU A 496 1.98 32.27 18.72
CA GLU A 496 3.36 32.50 19.16
C GLU A 496 4.32 31.41 18.69
N LEU A 497 3.90 30.14 18.68
CA LEU A 497 4.72 29.03 18.16
C LEU A 497 4.96 29.13 16.65
N VAL A 498 3.92 29.46 15.87
CA VAL A 498 4.04 29.69 14.42
C VAL A 498 4.97 30.86 14.15
N TYR A 499 4.79 31.97 14.87
CA TYR A 499 5.67 33.12 14.78
C TYR A 499 7.12 32.75 15.11
N ASN A 500 7.35 32.02 16.20
CA ASN A 500 8.67 31.55 16.60
C ASN A 500 9.33 30.67 15.54
N CYS A 501 8.57 29.81 14.87
CA CYS A 501 9.09 29.02 13.74
C CYS A 501 9.58 29.94 12.62
N VAL A 502 8.78 30.95 12.24
CA VAL A 502 9.16 31.86 11.15
C VAL A 502 10.33 32.76 11.53
N SER A 503 10.38 33.28 12.77
CA SER A 503 11.51 34.07 13.27
C SER A 503 12.80 33.25 13.24
N LYS A 504 12.79 32.02 13.79
CA LYS A 504 13.96 31.12 13.76
C LYS A 504 14.41 30.79 12.36
N PHE A 505 13.46 30.59 11.45
CA PHE A 505 13.76 30.38 10.04
C PHE A 505 14.48 31.59 9.42
N MET A 506 14.03 32.83 9.70
CA MET A 506 14.69 34.04 9.23
C MET A 506 16.10 34.18 9.81
N GLU A 507 16.26 33.96 11.12
CA GLU A 507 17.56 33.99 11.80
C GLU A 507 18.53 32.97 11.19
N MET A 508 18.05 31.77 10.87
CA MET A 508 18.83 30.73 10.22
C MET A 508 19.30 31.17 8.83
N LEU A 509 18.41 31.74 8.01
CA LEU A 509 18.78 32.26 6.69
C LEU A 509 19.88 33.32 6.79
N ILE A 510 19.74 34.28 7.72
CA ILE A 510 20.74 35.33 7.95
C ILE A 510 22.08 34.72 8.34
N LYS A 511 22.09 33.82 9.34
CA LYS A 511 23.32 33.15 9.78
C LYS A 511 24.00 32.40 8.63
N ARG A 512 23.22 31.80 7.73
CA ARG A 512 23.76 31.08 6.57
C ARG A 512 24.36 32.02 5.53
N VAL A 513 23.65 33.10 5.17
CA VAL A 513 24.16 34.17 4.30
C VAL A 513 25.50 34.70 4.85
N GLN A 514 25.55 34.93 6.17
CA GLN A 514 26.74 35.43 6.84
C GLN A 514 27.92 34.43 6.85
N SER A 515 27.64 33.13 6.85
CA SER A 515 28.66 32.07 6.93
C SER A 515 29.20 31.63 5.57
N ASP A 516 28.43 31.73 4.49
CA ASP A 516 28.85 31.27 3.16
C ASP A 516 29.92 32.20 2.55
N GLU A 517 29.75 33.51 2.73
CA GLU A 517 30.70 34.45 2.14
C GLU A 517 32.03 34.58 2.94
N THR A 518 32.14 34.02 4.16
CA THR A 518 33.43 33.96 4.87
C THR A 518 34.32 32.84 4.34
N LEU A 519 33.73 31.81 3.71
CA LEU A 519 34.41 30.65 3.11
C LEU A 519 34.79 30.86 1.63
N GLY A 520 34.19 31.84 0.96
CA GLY A 520 34.34 32.13 -0.49
C GLY A 520 35.70 32.62 -0.98
N LYS A 521 36.81 32.28 -0.32
CA LYS A 521 38.18 32.61 -0.79
C LYS A 521 39.08 31.41 -1.11
N SER A 522 38.70 30.14 -0.85
CA SER A 522 39.68 29.03 -1.01
C SER A 522 39.35 27.85 -1.92
N GLU A 523 38.11 27.49 -2.28
CA GLU A 523 37.89 26.26 -3.10
C GLU A 523 36.77 26.42 -4.12
N LYS A 524 37.03 26.07 -5.38
CA LYS A 524 36.30 26.60 -6.56
C LYS A 524 35.42 25.60 -7.31
N ASP A 525 35.48 24.30 -7.05
CA ASP A 525 34.96 23.33 -8.04
C ASP A 525 33.72 22.49 -7.60
N ASP A 526 33.33 22.46 -6.31
CA ASP A 526 32.11 21.74 -5.84
C ASP A 526 31.01 22.64 -5.22
N ALA A 527 31.20 23.97 -5.24
CA ALA A 527 30.40 24.92 -4.44
C ALA A 527 29.06 25.38 -5.08
N GLU A 528 28.80 25.10 -6.36
CA GLU A 528 27.62 25.65 -7.07
C GLU A 528 26.27 25.10 -6.57
N ALA A 529 26.21 23.85 -6.08
CA ALA A 529 24.95 23.24 -5.64
C ALA A 529 24.45 23.75 -4.26
N ASN A 530 25.33 24.37 -3.47
CA ASN A 530 25.06 24.83 -2.10
C ASN A 530 25.18 26.35 -1.91
N SER A 531 25.34 27.11 -2.99
CA SER A 531 25.36 28.57 -2.94
C SER A 531 24.11 29.11 -2.23
N VAL A 532 24.29 30.07 -1.33
CA VAL A 532 23.20 30.81 -0.66
C VAL A 532 22.12 31.28 -1.64
N SER A 533 22.49 31.67 -2.87
CA SER A 533 21.53 32.06 -3.91
C SER A 533 20.58 30.92 -4.30
N GLN A 534 21.07 29.69 -4.44
CA GLN A 534 20.24 28.52 -4.72
C GLN A 534 19.33 28.17 -3.53
N LEU A 535 19.82 28.33 -2.30
CA LEU A 535 19.01 28.15 -1.10
C LEU A 535 17.85 29.15 -1.06
N ILE A 536 18.14 30.44 -1.29
CA ILE A 536 17.12 31.50 -1.32
C ILE A 536 16.08 31.19 -2.41
N LEU A 537 16.50 30.79 -3.61
CA LEU A 537 15.59 30.45 -4.71
C LEU A 537 14.68 29.27 -4.39
N LYS A 538 15.21 28.19 -3.80
CA LYS A 538 14.42 27.01 -3.39
C LYS A 538 13.36 27.34 -2.35
N VAL A 539 13.67 28.28 -1.47
CA VAL A 539 12.90 28.60 -0.27
C VAL A 539 11.88 29.72 -0.49
N ASN A 540 12.16 30.60 -1.44
CA ASN A 540 11.34 31.76 -1.78
C ASN A 540 9.85 31.43 -1.97
N PRO A 541 9.44 30.36 -2.68
CA PRO A 541 8.02 30.03 -2.83
C PRO A 541 7.32 29.72 -1.50
N GLY A 542 7.97 28.93 -0.63
CA GLY A 542 7.42 28.58 0.68
C GLY A 542 7.30 29.81 1.58
N LEU A 543 8.32 30.67 1.57
CA LEU A 543 8.33 31.91 2.33
C LEU A 543 7.27 32.90 1.85
N HIS A 544 7.13 33.05 0.53
CA HIS A 544 6.08 33.88 -0.07
C HIS A 544 4.70 33.44 0.38
N ASN A 545 4.44 32.13 0.36
CA ASN A 545 3.15 31.57 0.76
C ASN A 545 2.86 31.83 2.25
N ILE A 546 3.84 31.64 3.13
CA ILE A 546 3.73 31.94 4.57
C ILE A 546 3.45 33.43 4.81
N ILE A 547 4.24 34.32 4.20
CA ILE A 547 4.05 35.78 4.35
C ILE A 547 2.68 36.19 3.85
N THR A 548 2.27 35.70 2.68
CA THR A 548 0.97 36.04 2.07
C THR A 548 -0.19 35.59 2.94
N GLU A 549 -0.12 34.36 3.48
CA GLU A 549 -1.15 33.80 4.34
C GLU A 549 -1.24 34.51 5.69
N LEU A 550 -0.10 34.72 6.37
CA LEU A 550 -0.05 35.38 7.70
C LEU A 550 -0.45 36.84 7.65
N THR A 551 -0.25 37.50 6.51
CA THR A 551 -0.60 38.91 6.34
C THR A 551 -1.92 39.09 5.58
N SER A 552 -2.67 38.01 5.34
CA SER A 552 -4.01 38.06 4.75
C SER A 552 -4.97 38.90 5.60
N PRO A 553 -5.89 39.67 5.00
CA PRO A 553 -6.85 40.50 5.75
C PRO A 553 -7.76 39.73 6.71
N ARG A 554 -7.79 38.39 6.59
CA ARG A 554 -8.55 37.49 7.49
C ARG A 554 -7.83 37.16 8.80
N LYS A 555 -6.58 37.59 8.99
CA LYS A 555 -5.75 37.28 10.16
C LYS A 555 -5.63 38.51 11.08
N PRO A 556 -5.36 38.35 12.39
CA PRO A 556 -5.18 39.48 13.28
C PRO A 556 -3.98 40.35 12.89
N VAL A 557 -4.17 41.66 12.98
CA VAL A 557 -3.14 42.66 12.66
C VAL A 557 -1.87 42.45 13.48
N ALA A 558 -1.99 42.12 14.77
CA ALA A 558 -0.83 41.89 15.64
C ALA A 558 0.09 40.76 15.16
N LEU A 559 -0.46 39.70 14.54
CA LEU A 559 0.35 38.62 13.98
C LEU A 559 1.07 39.08 12.70
N ALA A 560 0.38 39.85 11.85
CA ALA A 560 0.98 40.43 10.66
C ALA A 560 2.10 41.42 11.01
N GLU A 561 1.92 42.24 12.06
CA GLU A 561 2.94 43.15 12.57
C GLU A 561 4.17 42.41 13.06
N LYS A 562 4.01 41.42 13.96
CA LYS A 562 5.12 40.57 14.43
C LYS A 562 5.88 39.95 13.25
N MET A 563 5.15 39.36 12.30
CA MET A 563 5.72 38.74 11.11
C MET A 563 6.53 39.74 10.27
N LEU A 564 5.98 40.92 10.00
CA LEU A 564 6.68 41.97 9.26
C LEU A 564 7.90 42.48 10.02
N THR A 565 7.84 42.59 11.35
CA THR A 565 9.00 42.94 12.18
C THR A 565 10.12 41.92 12.02
N SER A 566 9.82 40.62 12.02
CA SER A 566 10.82 39.57 11.75
C SER A 566 11.45 39.68 10.35
N VAL A 567 10.64 39.95 9.32
CA VAL A 567 11.12 40.17 7.95
C VAL A 567 12.01 41.41 7.86
N LEU A 568 11.62 42.52 8.48
CA LEU A 568 12.39 43.77 8.49
C LEU A 568 13.70 43.61 9.26
N ASN A 569 13.68 42.94 10.42
CA ASN A 569 14.89 42.62 11.17
C ASN A 569 15.87 41.78 10.35
N CYS A 570 15.34 40.86 9.53
CA CYS A 570 16.13 40.06 8.61
C CYS A 570 16.82 40.91 7.53
N ILE A 571 16.06 41.80 6.88
CA ILE A 571 16.58 42.76 5.89
C ILE A 571 17.66 43.67 6.52
N VAL A 572 17.39 44.25 7.69
CA VAL A 572 18.32 45.14 8.38
C VAL A 572 19.60 44.40 8.77
N SER A 573 19.49 43.16 9.23
CA SER A 573 20.65 42.36 9.64
C SER A 573 21.56 42.01 8.46
N GLU A 574 21.00 41.60 7.33
CA GLU A 574 21.77 41.28 6.13
C GLU A 574 22.43 42.53 5.53
N THR A 575 21.68 43.63 5.38
CA THR A 575 22.22 44.89 4.86
C THR A 575 23.32 45.46 5.75
N THR A 576 23.12 45.47 7.08
CA THR A 576 24.14 45.92 8.03
C THR A 576 25.41 45.09 7.92
N TRP A 577 25.27 43.77 7.80
CA TRP A 577 26.42 42.88 7.66
C TRP A 577 27.14 43.07 6.32
N SER A 578 26.42 43.19 5.21
CA SER A 578 26.98 43.45 3.89
C SER A 578 27.75 44.78 3.86
N CYS A 579 27.18 45.85 4.42
CA CYS A 579 27.83 47.16 4.55
C CYS A 579 29.13 47.09 5.38
N LYS A 580 29.14 46.32 6.48
CA LYS A 580 30.34 46.14 7.32
C LYS A 580 31.46 45.43 6.57
N LYS A 581 31.13 44.51 5.68
CA LYS A 581 32.10 43.64 5.01
C LYS A 581 32.65 44.23 3.71
N ASN A 582 31.77 44.78 2.88
CA ASN A 582 32.11 45.26 1.53
C ASN A 582 32.26 46.79 1.46
N GLY A 583 32.05 47.49 2.59
CA GLY A 583 31.80 48.93 2.61
C GLY A 583 30.41 49.25 2.05
N PHE A 584 30.07 50.53 1.94
CA PHE A 584 28.94 50.91 1.10
C PHE A 584 29.31 50.56 -0.36
N SER A 585 28.77 49.44 -0.85
CA SER A 585 28.93 49.03 -2.25
C SER A 585 28.58 50.18 -3.20
N LYS A 586 29.18 50.19 -4.39
CA LYS A 586 28.81 51.12 -5.46
C LYS A 586 27.29 51.10 -5.65
N GLU A 587 26.71 52.30 -5.75
CA GLU A 587 25.27 52.57 -5.70
C GLU A 587 24.43 51.57 -6.51
N GLY A 588 23.56 50.80 -5.83
CA GLY A 588 22.40 50.17 -6.46
C GLY A 588 22.13 48.69 -6.17
N GLU A 589 23.13 47.89 -5.77
CA GLU A 589 22.93 46.45 -5.57
C GLU A 589 22.59 46.11 -4.11
N LEU A 590 21.33 45.76 -3.85
CA LEU A 590 20.89 45.23 -2.57
C LEU A 590 21.33 43.76 -2.42
N PRO A 591 21.63 43.30 -1.19
CA PRO A 591 21.88 41.88 -0.94
C PRO A 591 20.76 40.96 -1.45
N PRO A 592 21.05 39.71 -1.82
CA PRO A 592 20.12 38.83 -2.50
C PRO A 592 18.88 38.48 -1.65
N LEU A 593 19.03 38.24 -0.35
CA LEU A 593 17.88 37.93 0.52
C LEU A 593 17.03 39.19 0.73
N THR A 594 17.64 40.35 0.91
CA THR A 594 16.99 41.66 1.03
C THR A 594 16.19 41.98 -0.23
N THR A 595 16.79 41.81 -1.41
CA THR A 595 16.12 42.00 -2.70
C THR A 595 14.90 41.10 -2.82
N THR A 596 15.04 39.83 -2.43
CA THR A 596 13.94 38.85 -2.46
C THR A 596 12.81 39.26 -1.51
N LEU A 597 13.12 39.55 -0.24
CA LEU A 597 12.13 39.94 0.77
C LEU A 597 11.42 41.26 0.38
N MET A 598 12.14 42.25 -0.13
CA MET A 598 11.57 43.51 -0.60
C MET A 598 10.65 43.29 -1.82
N ALA A 599 11.02 42.42 -2.76
CA ALA A 599 10.17 42.05 -3.88
C ALA A 599 8.86 41.37 -3.41
N LEU A 600 8.93 40.51 -2.39
CA LEU A 600 7.75 39.87 -1.79
C LEU A 600 6.79 40.90 -1.17
N ILE A 601 7.32 41.86 -0.41
CA ILE A 601 6.52 42.94 0.20
C ILE A 601 5.88 43.83 -0.88
N ASN A 602 6.66 44.22 -1.90
CA ASN A 602 6.19 45.08 -2.98
C ASN A 602 5.09 44.41 -3.83
N LYS A 603 5.22 43.11 -4.15
CA LYS A 603 4.21 42.35 -4.90
C LYS A 603 2.87 42.35 -4.17
N LYS A 604 2.87 42.30 -2.84
CA LYS A 604 1.64 42.36 -2.04
C LYS A 604 0.97 43.74 -2.06
N LYS A 605 1.76 44.82 -2.02
CA LYS A 605 1.23 46.19 -2.13
C LYS A 605 0.44 46.41 -3.42
N LEU A 606 0.84 45.75 -4.51
CA LEU A 606 0.11 45.75 -5.78
C LEU A 606 -1.18 44.92 -5.72
N SER A 607 -1.19 43.81 -4.97
CA SER A 607 -2.37 42.96 -4.81
C SER A 607 -3.43 43.55 -3.88
N MET A 608 -3.09 44.41 -2.93
CA MET A 608 -4.06 45.08 -2.05
C MET A 608 -4.69 46.34 -2.68
N LYS A 609 -4.16 46.80 -3.82
CA LYS A 609 -4.70 47.93 -4.60
C LYS A 609 -5.68 47.48 -5.69
N LYS A 610 -5.73 46.18 -5.99
CA LYS A 610 -6.74 45.55 -6.85
C LYS A 610 -7.81 44.95 -5.94
#